data_AF-A0A7X5CVM2-F1
#
_entry.id   AF-A0A7X5CVM2-F1
#
_cell.length_a   1.000
_cell.length_b   1.000
_cell.length_c   1.000
_cell.angle_alpha   90.00
_cell.angle_beta   90.00
_cell.angle_gamma   90.00
#
_symmetry.space_group_name_H-M   'P 1'
#
loop_
_entity.id
_entity.type
_entity.pdbx_description
1 polymer ?
#
loop_
_entity_poly.entity_id
_entity_poly.type
_entity_poly.pdbx_seq_one_letter_code
_entity_poly.pdbx_strand_id
1 'polypeptide(L)'
;MWIIVIGIVSGMISGMGIGGGTILIPALLFLQDMNQQQAQGINLIYFIPTAVIALITHIKNKNIETKIVKSIAFTGLLGAAAGAFFAVRMDAELLRKFFGGFLFIMGLSEVFHGVKQKTKKGSKKYMNDIQFTNLKAEFQKADLEGKIRIYVTTEGLTTKQYKELLGMYPIGELEELEKALG
;
A
#
# COMPACT_ATOMS: atom_id res chain seq x y z
N MET A 1 2.97 -31.93 8.84
CA MET A 1 4.18 -31.11 9.10
C MET A 1 4.27 -29.91 8.13
N TRP A 2 4.03 -30.09 6.82
CA TRP A 2 4.05 -29.01 5.83
C TRP A 2 3.02 -27.88 6.05
N ILE A 3 1.84 -28.19 6.60
CA ILE A 3 0.75 -27.22 6.82
C ILE A 3 1.19 -26.03 7.69
N ILE A 4 2.03 -26.27 8.71
CA ILE A 4 2.52 -25.21 9.61
C ILE A 4 3.43 -24.26 8.83
N VAL A 5 4.33 -24.80 8.01
CA VAL A 5 5.24 -24.01 7.16
C VAL A 5 4.45 -23.18 6.16
N ILE A 6 3.47 -23.80 5.48
CA ILE A 6 2.59 -23.12 4.52
C ILE A 6 1.84 -21.98 5.23
N GLY A 7 1.26 -22.23 6.41
CA GLY A 7 0.54 -21.23 7.19
C GLY A 7 1.42 -20.03 7.60
N ILE A 8 2.66 -20.29 8.03
CA ILE A 8 3.64 -19.24 8.39
C ILE A 8 3.98 -18.39 7.16
N VAL A 9 4.36 -19.02 6.04
CA VAL A 9 4.75 -18.33 4.81
C VAL A 9 3.58 -17.50 4.26
N SER A 10 2.38 -18.10 4.19
CA SER A 10 1.17 -17.38 3.76
C SER A 10 0.86 -16.21 4.70
N GLY A 11 0.99 -16.39 6.01
CA GLY A 11 0.86 -15.34 7.03
C GLY A 11 1.78 -14.13 6.78
N MET A 12 3.07 -14.38 6.58
CA MET A 12 4.05 -13.33 6.30
C MET A 12 3.68 -12.53 5.05
N ILE A 13 3.28 -13.21 3.98
CA ILE A 13 2.92 -12.58 2.70
C ILE A 13 1.62 -11.78 2.82
N SER A 14 0.68 -12.27 3.62
CA SER A 14 -0.54 -11.52 3.96
C SER A 14 -0.21 -10.20 4.67
N GLY A 15 0.76 -10.22 5.59
CA GLY A 15 1.25 -9.02 6.27
C GLY A 15 1.88 -7.98 5.35
N MET A 16 2.36 -8.39 4.17
CA MET A 16 2.87 -7.47 3.13
C MET A 16 1.75 -6.82 2.31
N GLY A 17 0.48 -7.09 2.62
CA GLY A 17 -0.69 -6.52 1.95
C GLY A 17 -1.11 -7.23 0.66
N ILE A 18 -0.46 -8.35 0.31
CA ILE A 18 -0.74 -9.13 -0.92
C ILE A 18 -1.97 -10.06 -0.72
N GLY A 19 -2.28 -10.42 0.53
CA GLY A 19 -3.28 -11.43 0.87
C GLY A 19 -2.72 -12.86 0.71
N GLY A 20 -2.61 -13.59 1.82
CA GLY A 20 -1.95 -14.90 1.87
C GLY A 20 -2.64 -16.02 1.09
N GLY A 21 -3.89 -15.83 0.67
CA GLY A 21 -4.71 -16.83 -0.02
C GLY A 21 -4.17 -17.25 -1.39
N THR A 22 -3.52 -16.33 -2.11
CA THR A 22 -2.96 -16.58 -3.45
C THR A 22 -1.91 -17.69 -3.43
N ILE A 23 -1.18 -17.84 -2.33
CA ILE A 23 -0.16 -18.88 -2.14
C ILE A 23 -0.69 -20.04 -1.31
N LEU A 24 -1.53 -19.75 -0.31
CA LEU A 24 -2.13 -20.77 0.55
C LEU A 24 -2.95 -21.78 -0.28
N ILE A 25 -3.79 -21.30 -1.21
CA ILE A 25 -4.67 -22.17 -1.98
C ILE A 25 -3.87 -23.13 -2.88
N PRO A 26 -2.95 -22.68 -3.76
CA PRO A 26 -2.11 -23.59 -4.53
C PRO A 26 -1.29 -24.55 -3.66
N ALA A 27 -0.75 -24.09 -2.54
CA ALA A 27 0.02 -24.94 -1.63
C ALA A 27 -0.84 -26.08 -1.05
N LEU A 28 -2.09 -25.80 -0.66
CA LEU A 28 -3.00 -26.84 -0.17
C LEU A 28 -3.42 -27.82 -1.28
N LEU A 29 -3.64 -27.34 -2.50
CA LEU A 29 -4.01 -28.18 -3.64
C LEU A 29 -2.86 -29.11 -4.07
N PHE A 30 -1.65 -28.57 -4.21
CA PHE A 30 -0.52 -29.31 -4.81
C PHE A 30 0.35 -30.05 -3.79
N LEU A 31 0.43 -29.56 -2.55
CA LEU A 31 1.29 -30.19 -1.53
C LEU A 31 0.51 -31.06 -0.54
N GLN A 32 -0.81 -30.87 -0.43
CA GLN A 32 -1.66 -31.63 0.50
C GLN A 32 -2.79 -32.39 -0.20
N ASP A 33 -2.81 -32.41 -1.55
CA ASP A 33 -3.80 -33.10 -2.39
C ASP A 33 -5.26 -32.79 -1.99
N MET A 34 -5.50 -31.60 -1.43
CA MET A 34 -6.84 -31.18 -1.04
C MET A 34 -7.67 -30.83 -2.26
N ASN A 35 -8.98 -31.07 -2.17
CA ASN A 35 -9.89 -30.58 -3.21
C ASN A 35 -10.08 -29.06 -3.11
N GLN A 36 -10.59 -28.44 -4.18
CA GLN A 36 -10.78 -27.00 -4.26
C GLN A 36 -11.67 -26.45 -3.13
N GLN A 37 -12.73 -27.16 -2.77
CA GLN A 37 -13.69 -26.70 -1.76
C GLN A 37 -13.06 -26.70 -0.35
N GLN A 38 -12.28 -27.73 -0.01
CA GLN A 38 -11.53 -27.82 1.23
C GLN A 38 -10.49 -26.70 1.34
N ALA A 39 -9.68 -26.51 0.29
CA ALA A 39 -8.66 -25.46 0.28
C ALA A 39 -9.25 -24.06 0.47
N GLN A 40 -10.40 -23.78 -0.17
CA GLN A 40 -11.11 -22.50 0.00
C GLN A 40 -11.70 -22.34 1.40
N GLY A 41 -12.25 -23.42 1.98
CA GLY A 41 -12.76 -23.41 3.36
C GLY A 41 -11.66 -23.10 4.38
N ILE A 42 -10.49 -23.73 4.24
CA ILE A 42 -9.32 -23.46 5.10
C ILE A 42 -8.84 -22.02 4.94
N ASN A 43 -8.77 -21.54 3.69
CA ASN A 43 -8.38 -20.15 3.41
C ASN A 43 -9.33 -19.15 4.10
N LEU A 44 -10.64 -19.41 4.11
CA LEU A 44 -11.60 -18.54 4.79
C LEU A 44 -11.36 -18.48 6.31
N ILE A 45 -11.11 -19.62 6.95
CA ILE A 45 -10.79 -19.68 8.39
C ILE A 45 -9.48 -18.94 8.68
N TYR A 46 -8.46 -19.13 7.83
CA TYR A 46 -7.18 -18.44 7.90
C TYR A 46 -7.31 -16.90 7.78
N PHE A 47 -8.27 -16.42 6.99
CA PHE A 47 -8.52 -14.99 6.81
C PHE A 47 -9.06 -14.31 8.07
N ILE A 48 -9.78 -15.01 8.95
CA ILE A 48 -10.40 -14.43 10.15
C ILE A 48 -9.36 -13.76 11.08
N PRO A 49 -8.34 -14.47 11.63
CA PRO A 49 -7.37 -13.83 12.51
C PRO A 49 -6.56 -12.75 11.80
N THR A 50 -6.24 -12.95 10.52
CA THR A 50 -5.51 -11.98 9.69
C THR A 50 -6.30 -10.68 9.54
N ALA A 51 -7.59 -10.77 9.22
CA ALA A 51 -8.49 -9.63 9.06
C ALA A 51 -8.70 -8.87 10.37
N VAL A 52 -8.81 -9.58 11.50
CA VAL A 52 -8.92 -8.96 12.83
C VAL A 52 -7.67 -8.13 13.15
N ILE A 53 -6.48 -8.69 12.96
CA ILE A 53 -5.22 -7.97 13.21
C ILE A 53 -5.09 -6.77 12.27
N ALA A 54 -5.40 -6.94 10.98
CA ALA A 54 -5.37 -5.85 10.01
C ALA A 54 -6.33 -4.72 10.41
N LEU A 55 -7.55 -5.05 10.82
CA LEU A 55 -8.55 -4.08 11.27
C LEU A 55 -8.07 -3.31 12.49
N ILE A 56 -7.54 -4.00 13.51
CA ILE A 56 -7.01 -3.36 14.73
C ILE A 56 -5.88 -2.39 14.38
N THR A 57 -4.94 -2.80 13.52
CA THR A 57 -3.82 -1.95 13.08
C THR A 57 -4.32 -0.72 12.33
N HIS A 58 -5.29 -0.87 11.42
CA HIS A 58 -5.86 0.25 10.68
C HIS A 58 -6.64 1.22 11.57
N ILE A 59 -7.39 0.72 12.56
CA ILE A 59 -8.07 1.55 13.56
C ILE A 59 -7.03 2.35 14.36
N LYS A 60 -5.98 1.68 14.86
CA LYS A 60 -4.93 2.32 15.66
C LYS A 60 -4.21 3.43 14.91
N ASN A 61 -4.01 3.27 13.61
CA ASN A 61 -3.37 4.27 12.76
C ASN A 61 -4.31 5.40 12.28
N LYS A 62 -5.57 5.44 12.74
CA LYS A 62 -6.60 6.43 12.34
C LYS A 62 -6.85 6.49 10.82
N ASN A 63 -6.54 5.44 10.08
CA ASN A 63 -6.67 5.37 8.62
C ASN A 63 -8.05 4.85 8.18
N ILE A 64 -9.11 5.19 8.91
CA ILE A 64 -10.46 4.66 8.66
C ILE A 64 -11.45 5.80 8.48
N GLU A 65 -11.89 5.97 7.23
CA GLU A 65 -13.03 6.82 6.90
C GLU A 65 -14.33 6.04 7.06
N THR A 66 -14.97 6.20 8.23
CA THR A 66 -16.16 5.42 8.63
C THR A 66 -17.33 5.50 7.64
N LYS A 67 -17.47 6.63 6.93
CA LYS A 67 -18.50 6.82 5.90
C LYS A 67 -18.30 5.88 4.71
N ILE A 68 -17.05 5.72 4.25
CA ILE A 68 -16.69 4.86 3.12
C ILE A 68 -16.72 3.39 3.57
N VAL A 69 -16.14 3.09 4.75
CA VAL A 69 -16.05 1.73 5.27
C VAL A 69 -17.42 1.08 5.44
N LYS A 70 -18.44 1.81 5.92
CA LYS A 70 -19.79 1.23 6.03
C LYS A 70 -20.35 0.79 4.68
N SER A 71 -20.20 1.61 3.65
CA SER A 71 -20.71 1.28 2.31
C SER A 71 -19.97 0.07 1.73
N ILE A 72 -18.64 0.07 1.78
CA ILE A 72 -17.80 -1.03 1.28
C ILE A 72 -18.06 -2.32 2.07
N ALA A 73 -18.15 -2.25 3.40
CA ALA A 73 -18.41 -3.41 4.24
C ALA A 73 -19.76 -4.05 3.91
N PHE A 74 -20.80 -3.22 3.71
CA PHE A 74 -22.13 -3.72 3.37
C PHE A 74 -22.15 -4.38 1.99
N THR A 75 -21.64 -3.72 0.95
CA THR A 75 -21.61 -4.29 -0.40
C THR A 75 -20.69 -5.49 -0.49
N GLY A 76 -19.55 -5.46 0.22
CA GLY A 76 -18.60 -6.55 0.30
C GLY A 76 -19.19 -7.78 0.99
N LEU A 77 -19.93 -7.60 2.08
CA LEU A 77 -20.60 -8.69 2.77
C LEU A 77 -21.66 -9.36 1.87
N LEU A 78 -22.48 -8.56 1.19
CA LEU A 78 -23.47 -9.08 0.24
C LEU A 78 -22.82 -9.82 -0.93
N GLY A 79 -21.77 -9.25 -1.52
CA GLY A 79 -21.03 -9.87 -2.61
C GLY A 79 -20.34 -11.17 -2.19
N ALA A 80 -19.71 -11.18 -1.02
CA ALA A 80 -19.05 -12.36 -0.47
C ALA A 80 -20.06 -13.48 -0.16
N ALA A 81 -21.20 -13.14 0.45
CA ALA A 81 -22.25 -14.11 0.75
C ALA A 81 -22.85 -14.71 -0.53
N ALA A 82 -23.17 -13.88 -1.53
CA ALA A 82 -23.66 -14.34 -2.82
C ALA A 82 -22.62 -15.22 -3.53
N GLY A 83 -21.37 -14.77 -3.61
CA GLY A 83 -20.27 -15.51 -4.22
C GLY A 83 -20.02 -16.87 -3.55
N ALA A 84 -20.02 -16.91 -2.21
CA ALA A 84 -19.89 -18.16 -1.46
C ALA A 84 -21.07 -19.11 -1.72
N PHE A 85 -22.30 -18.59 -1.77
CA PHE A 85 -23.49 -19.38 -2.06
C PHE A 85 -23.44 -20.04 -3.45
N PHE A 86 -22.94 -19.33 -4.45
CA PHE A 86 -22.68 -19.90 -5.78
C PHE A 86 -21.54 -20.92 -5.74
N ALA A 87 -20.41 -20.57 -5.13
CA ALA A 87 -19.22 -21.42 -5.10
C ALA A 87 -19.46 -22.79 -4.44
N VAL A 88 -20.25 -22.86 -3.37
CA VAL A 88 -20.57 -24.11 -2.67
C VAL A 88 -21.46 -25.05 -3.51
N ARG A 89 -22.21 -24.51 -4.47
CA ARG A 89 -23.06 -25.28 -5.39
C ARG A 89 -22.34 -25.75 -6.66
N MET A 90 -21.11 -25.31 -6.88
CA MET A 90 -20.35 -25.66 -8.07
C MET A 90 -19.50 -26.91 -7.84
N ASP A 91 -19.36 -27.70 -8.90
CA ASP A 91 -18.42 -28.81 -8.92
C ASP A 91 -16.99 -28.32 -8.71
N ALA A 92 -16.21 -29.10 -7.95
CA ALA A 92 -14.85 -28.75 -7.56
C ALA A 92 -13.94 -28.50 -8.78
N GLU A 93 -14.14 -29.23 -9.87
CA GLU A 93 -13.35 -29.06 -11.09
C GLU A 93 -13.64 -27.73 -11.81
N LEU A 94 -14.92 -27.34 -11.89
CA LEU A 94 -15.31 -26.05 -12.47
C LEU A 94 -14.78 -24.91 -11.62
N LEU A 95 -14.93 -24.98 -10.30
CA LEU A 95 -14.42 -23.96 -9.39
C LEU A 95 -12.89 -23.83 -9.49
N ARG A 96 -12.18 -24.95 -9.66
CA ARG A 96 -10.73 -24.96 -9.90
C ARG A 96 -10.36 -24.28 -11.22
N LYS A 97 -11.10 -24.53 -12.31
CA LYS A 97 -10.87 -23.87 -13.62
C LYS A 97 -11.07 -22.36 -13.54
N PHE A 98 -12.15 -21.91 -12.91
CA PHE A 98 -12.40 -20.48 -12.71
C PHE A 98 -11.31 -19.82 -11.85
N PHE A 99 -10.92 -20.45 -10.75
CA PHE A 99 -9.86 -19.93 -9.89
C PHE A 99 -8.50 -19.88 -10.61
N GLY A 100 -8.16 -20.91 -11.38
CA GLY A 100 -6.96 -20.92 -12.20
C GLY A 100 -6.95 -19.82 -13.25
N GLY A 101 -8.07 -19.60 -13.95
CA GLY A 101 -8.23 -18.50 -14.90
C GLY A 101 -8.09 -17.12 -14.23
N PHE A 102 -8.69 -16.95 -13.05
CA PHE A 102 -8.54 -15.73 -12.25
C PHE A 102 -7.07 -15.47 -11.88
N LEU A 103 -6.35 -16.46 -11.36
CA LEU A 103 -4.93 -16.34 -11.03
C LEU A 103 -4.08 -16.01 -12.25
N PHE A 104 -4.38 -16.61 -13.41
CA PHE A 104 -3.67 -16.33 -14.66
C PHE A 104 -3.86 -14.87 -15.09
N ILE A 105 -5.09 -14.36 -15.05
CA ILE A 105 -5.40 -12.95 -15.38
C ILE A 105 -4.72 -12.00 -14.38
N MET A 106 -4.75 -12.32 -13.09
CA MET A 106 -4.08 -11.51 -12.07
C MET A 106 -2.57 -11.48 -12.26
N GLY A 107 -1.93 -12.63 -12.50
CA GLY A 107 -0.51 -12.70 -12.80
C GLY A 107 -0.14 -11.89 -14.04
N LEU A 108 -0.94 -11.99 -15.10
CA LEU A 108 -0.73 -11.24 -16.33
C LEU A 108 -0.89 -9.72 -16.10
N SER A 109 -1.93 -9.31 -15.38
CA SER A 109 -2.16 -7.92 -14.99
C SER A 109 -0.99 -7.35 -14.20
N GLU A 110 -0.47 -8.09 -13.22
CA GLU A 110 0.64 -7.64 -12.37
C GLU A 110 1.92 -7.41 -13.18
N VAL A 111 2.23 -8.31 -14.12
CA VAL A 111 3.39 -8.16 -15.03
C VAL A 111 3.26 -6.90 -15.89
N PHE A 112 2.07 -6.62 -16.42
CA PHE A 112 1.85 -5.42 -17.24
C PHE A 112 1.79 -4.12 -16.42
N HIS A 113 1.28 -4.14 -15.19
CA HIS A 113 1.23 -2.96 -14.31
C HIS A 113 2.58 -2.64 -13.65
N GLY A 114 3.38 -3.65 -13.32
CA GLY A 114 4.73 -3.48 -12.76
C GLY A 114 5.67 -2.68 -13.66
N VAL A 115 5.47 -2.73 -14.98
CA VAL A 115 6.23 -1.93 -15.96
C VAL A 115 5.85 -0.44 -15.91
N LYS A 116 4.61 -0.09 -15.55
CA LYS A 116 4.13 1.31 -15.52
C LYS A 116 4.50 2.08 -14.25
N GLN A 117 4.74 1.39 -13.12
CA GLN A 117 5.03 2.08 -11.84
C GLN A 117 6.47 2.61 -11.74
N LYS A 118 7.46 1.93 -12.33
CA LYS A 118 8.87 2.41 -12.31
C LYS A 118 9.05 3.76 -13.02
N THR A 119 8.19 4.10 -13.98
CA THR A 119 8.28 5.35 -14.74
C THR A 119 7.72 6.57 -14.01
N LYS A 120 6.79 6.39 -13.05
CA LYS A 120 6.22 7.52 -12.27
C LYS A 120 7.10 7.98 -11.09
N LYS A 121 7.94 7.09 -10.54
CA LYS A 121 8.79 7.44 -9.38
C LYS A 121 10.05 8.24 -9.75
N GLY A 122 10.40 8.30 -11.05
CA GLY A 122 11.59 8.99 -11.57
C GLY A 122 11.35 10.42 -12.10
N SER A 123 10.11 10.91 -12.13
CA SER A 123 9.80 12.28 -12.57
C SER A 123 9.38 13.15 -11.38
N LYS A 124 10.24 13.27 -10.36
CA LYS A 124 10.14 14.44 -9.47
C LYS A 124 10.40 15.66 -10.34
N LYS A 125 9.33 16.40 -10.67
CA LYS A 125 9.44 17.64 -11.43
C LYS A 125 10.17 18.64 -10.55
N TYR A 126 11.46 18.83 -10.82
CA TYR A 126 12.25 19.82 -10.11
C TYR A 126 11.71 21.22 -10.42
N MET A 127 11.77 22.09 -9.42
CA MET A 127 11.44 23.49 -9.54
C MET A 127 12.37 24.13 -10.58
N ASN A 128 11.78 24.74 -11.60
CA ASN A 128 12.56 25.41 -12.62
C ASN A 128 13.17 26.72 -12.08
N ASP A 129 14.13 27.28 -12.81
CA ASP A 129 14.87 28.46 -12.34
C ASP A 129 14.00 29.70 -12.14
N ILE A 130 12.94 29.86 -12.94
CA ILE A 130 12.01 30.99 -12.83
C ILE A 130 11.21 30.91 -11.52
N GLN A 131 10.67 29.73 -11.21
CA GLN A 131 9.96 29.48 -9.97
C GLN A 131 10.87 29.65 -8.76
N PHE A 132 12.10 29.16 -8.86
CA PHE A 132 13.10 29.32 -7.80
C PHE A 132 13.48 30.79 -7.58
N THR A 133 13.57 31.58 -8.65
CA THR A 133 13.85 33.02 -8.54
C THR A 133 12.75 33.75 -7.75
N ASN A 134 11.49 33.41 -8.00
CA ASN A 134 10.36 33.98 -7.26
C ASN A 134 10.36 33.54 -5.79
N LEU A 135 10.60 32.25 -5.54
CA LEU A 135 10.72 31.70 -4.19
C LEU A 135 11.87 32.36 -3.40
N LYS A 136 13.01 32.56 -4.05
CA LYS A 136 14.17 33.22 -3.46
C LYS A 136 13.86 34.66 -3.07
N ALA A 137 13.12 35.39 -3.91
CA ALA A 137 12.70 36.76 -3.61
C ALA A 137 11.71 36.80 -2.43
N GLU A 138 10.83 35.82 -2.30
CA GLU A 138 9.93 35.65 -1.16
C GLU A 138 10.72 35.32 0.12
N PHE A 139 11.66 34.37 0.02
CA PHE A 139 12.53 33.94 1.12
C PHE A 139 13.38 35.08 1.70
N GLN A 140 13.88 35.97 0.84
CA GLN A 140 14.67 37.13 1.27
C GLN A 140 13.84 38.18 2.01
N LYS A 141 12.55 38.30 1.69
CA LYS A 141 11.64 39.27 2.32
C LYS A 141 10.96 38.72 3.58
N ALA A 142 10.97 37.40 3.76
CA ALA A 142 10.37 36.73 4.90
C ALA A 142 11.15 36.99 6.20
N ASP A 143 10.40 36.99 7.30
CA ASP A 143 10.94 36.89 8.66
C ASP A 143 11.48 35.48 8.95
N LEU A 144 12.05 35.27 10.14
CA LEU A 144 12.64 33.99 10.52
C LEU A 144 11.65 32.82 10.38
N GLU A 145 10.43 32.96 10.94
CA GLU A 145 9.39 31.94 10.82
C GLU A 145 8.98 31.69 9.36
N GLY A 146 8.86 32.73 8.54
CA GLY A 146 8.59 32.62 7.12
C GLY A 146 9.69 31.89 6.36
N LYS A 147 10.97 32.14 6.70
CA LYS A 147 12.11 31.41 6.13
C LYS A 147 12.10 29.93 6.52
N ILE A 148 11.84 29.60 7.78
CA ILE A 148 11.66 28.19 8.22
C ILE A 148 10.55 27.55 7.40
N ARG A 149 9.38 28.21 7.31
CA ARG A 149 8.22 27.69 6.61
C ARG A 149 8.52 27.42 5.14
N ILE A 150 9.14 28.36 4.44
CA ILE A 150 9.46 28.20 3.01
C ILE A 150 10.46 27.04 2.83
N TYR A 151 11.48 26.93 3.68
CA TYR A 151 12.49 25.89 3.56
C TYR A 151 11.94 24.48 3.82
N VAL A 152 11.04 24.34 4.80
CA VAL A 152 10.46 23.05 5.22
C VAL A 152 9.32 22.62 4.30
N THR A 153 8.52 23.55 3.78
CA THR A 153 7.31 23.22 2.99
C THR A 153 7.53 23.18 1.48
N THR A 154 8.62 23.77 0.97
CA THR A 154 8.86 23.78 -0.48
C THR A 154 9.36 22.43 -0.97
N GLU A 155 8.57 21.81 -1.85
CA GLU A 155 8.95 20.59 -2.56
C GLU A 155 9.59 20.87 -3.93
N GLY A 156 10.38 19.90 -4.44
CA GLY A 156 10.92 19.94 -5.79
C GLY A 156 12.19 20.78 -5.97
N LEU A 157 12.76 21.33 -4.90
CA LEU A 157 14.06 21.99 -4.94
C LEU A 157 15.18 20.99 -5.27
N THR A 158 16.11 21.40 -6.13
CA THR A 158 17.37 20.67 -6.36
C THR A 158 18.33 20.87 -5.19
N THR A 159 19.33 20.00 -5.03
CA THR A 159 20.35 20.14 -3.98
C THR A 159 21.09 21.48 -4.03
N LYS A 160 21.28 22.05 -5.23
CA LYS A 160 21.90 23.37 -5.40
C LYS A 160 21.01 24.48 -4.86
N GLN A 161 19.73 24.45 -5.21
CA GLN A 161 18.73 25.42 -4.75
C GLN A 161 18.53 25.38 -3.23
N TYR A 162 18.53 24.18 -2.61
CA TYR A 162 18.51 24.05 -1.15
C TYR A 162 19.72 24.70 -0.48
N LYS A 163 20.94 24.41 -0.97
CA LYS A 163 22.17 25.01 -0.43
C LYS A 163 22.17 26.52 -0.56
N GLU A 164 21.61 27.03 -1.65
CA GLU A 164 21.51 28.46 -1.90
C GLU A 164 20.55 29.15 -0.91
N LEU A 165 19.38 28.57 -0.63
CA LEU A 165 18.46 29.10 0.39
C LEU A 165 19.08 29.03 1.80
N LEU A 166 19.75 27.92 2.13
CA LEU A 166 20.43 27.75 3.41
C LEU A 166 21.56 28.78 3.60
N GLY A 167 22.26 29.15 2.53
CA GLY A 167 23.28 30.21 2.57
C GLY A 167 22.73 31.62 2.87
N MET A 168 21.42 31.84 2.74
CA MET A 168 20.75 33.11 3.07
C MET A 168 20.19 33.12 4.50
N TYR A 169 20.39 32.04 5.26
CA TYR A 169 19.96 31.93 6.63
C TYR A 169 20.92 32.66 7.58
N PRO A 170 20.43 33.43 8.57
CA PRO A 170 21.27 33.98 9.61
C PRO A 170 21.92 32.82 10.39
N ILE A 171 23.26 32.82 10.49
CA ILE A 171 24.03 31.72 11.09
C ILE A 171 23.59 31.47 12.55
N GLY A 172 23.21 32.53 13.29
CA GLY A 172 22.75 32.44 14.67
C GLY A 172 21.36 31.82 14.86
N GLU A 173 20.60 31.59 13.78
CA GLU A 173 19.23 31.08 13.81
C GLU A 173 19.13 29.67 13.18
N LEU A 174 20.28 29.06 12.84
CA LEU A 174 20.33 27.72 12.26
C LEU A 174 19.83 26.62 13.22
N GLU A 175 19.98 26.82 14.52
CA GLU A 175 19.50 25.88 15.55
C GLU A 175 17.95 25.78 15.55
N GLU A 176 17.25 26.88 15.28
CA GLU A 176 15.79 26.88 15.16
C GLU A 176 15.33 26.16 13.88
N LEU A 177 16.06 26.33 12.78
CA LEU A 177 15.80 25.60 11.54
C LEU A 177 16.05 24.10 11.72
N GLU A 178 17.12 23.70 12.40
CA GLU A 178 17.41 22.31 12.73
C GLU A 178 16.26 21.69 13.55
N LYS A 179 15.83 22.38 14.61
CA LYS A 179 14.69 21.95 15.43
C LYS A 179 13.38 21.83 14.66
N ALA A 180 13.17 22.64 13.63
CA ALA A 180 11.99 22.58 12.76
C ALA A 180 12.04 21.43 11.74
N LEU A 181 13.23 20.92 11.43
CA LEU A 181 13.43 19.79 10.52
C LEU A 181 13.28 18.43 11.21
N GLY A 182 13.35 18.37 12.54
CA GLY A 182 13.15 17.18 13.38
C GLY A 182 14.46 16.52 13.78
#